data_AF-A0A960LML0-F1
#
_entry.id   AF-A0A960LML0-F1
#
_cell.length_a   1.000
_cell.length_b   1.000
_cell.length_c   1.000
_cell.angle_alpha   90.00
_cell.angle_beta   90.00
_cell.angle_gamma   90.00
#
_symmetry.space_group_name_H-M   'P 1'
#
loop_
_entity.id
_entity.type
_entity.pdbx_description
1 polymer ?
#
loop_
_entity_poly.entity_id
_entity_poly.type
_entity_poly.pdbx_seq_one_letter_code
_entity_poly.pdbx_strand_id
1 'polypeptide(L)'
;MRFDSLKIPAFGPFTDFKLEFSQSVADLHLIYGANEAGKSSLLRAIHNLLYGIPVRSSDNFLHSHPKLLIGATVSDGENDLTFLRKKGNRGTLLDADQNSLDEGKLKAFCGSVNDEFFTHMFGLSTDSLREGAARLLSGEGELGTLLFSASLGGSPIDTALEKLESEANQLFAGNGRQANTIVIASKAFKEFEKESRELSTTANAWNTLQKAIAA
;
A
#
# COMPACT_ATOMS: atom_id res chain seq x y z
N MET A 1 10.15 -10.10 -10.05
CA MET A 1 10.55 -9.51 -11.35
C MET A 1 11.91 -8.86 -11.22
N ARG A 2 12.79 -9.09 -12.21
CA ARG A 2 14.11 -8.48 -12.38
C ARG A 2 14.19 -7.88 -13.78
N PHE A 3 14.81 -6.71 -13.94
CA PHE A 3 15.11 -6.16 -15.26
C PHE A 3 16.40 -6.79 -15.80
N ASP A 4 16.33 -7.38 -16.98
CA ASP A 4 17.48 -7.89 -17.73
C ASP A 4 18.08 -6.81 -18.62
N SER A 5 17.22 -6.05 -19.28
CA SER A 5 17.64 -4.96 -20.16
C SER A 5 16.59 -3.85 -20.21
N LEU A 6 17.02 -2.65 -20.58
CA LEU A 6 16.17 -1.50 -20.85
C LEU A 6 16.53 -0.92 -22.22
N LYS A 7 15.53 -0.71 -23.06
CA LYS A 7 15.67 -0.13 -24.40
C LYS A 7 14.68 1.02 -24.55
N ILE A 8 15.17 2.22 -24.77
CA ILE A 8 14.36 3.43 -24.92
C ILE A 8 14.58 4.00 -26.32
N PRO A 9 13.79 3.56 -27.33
CA PRO A 9 13.86 4.15 -28.67
C PRO A 9 13.62 5.66 -28.66
N ALA A 10 12.61 6.12 -27.92
CA ALA A 10 12.27 7.54 -27.85
C ALA A 10 11.46 7.86 -26.59
N PHE A 11 12.07 8.56 -25.63
CA PHE A 11 11.37 9.08 -24.45
C PHE A 11 12.20 10.14 -23.73
N GLY A 12 11.60 11.31 -23.43
CA GLY A 12 12.29 12.39 -22.74
C GLY A 12 13.59 12.78 -23.47
N PRO A 13 14.77 12.72 -22.81
CA PRO A 13 16.04 13.07 -23.42
C PRO A 13 16.66 11.92 -24.23
N PHE A 14 16.09 10.71 -24.17
CA PHE A 14 16.70 9.51 -24.72
C PHE A 14 16.29 9.26 -26.17
N THR A 15 17.27 8.93 -27.00
CA THR A 15 17.10 8.44 -28.37
C THR A 15 17.93 7.17 -28.52
N ASP A 16 17.28 6.06 -28.83
CA ASP A 16 17.89 4.71 -28.95
C ASP A 16 18.79 4.32 -27.77
N PHE A 17 18.45 4.75 -26.56
CA PHE A 17 19.19 4.43 -25.35
C PHE A 17 19.01 2.95 -24.98
N LYS A 18 20.10 2.30 -24.56
CA LYS A 18 20.12 0.89 -24.17
C LYS A 18 20.95 0.69 -22.92
N LEU A 19 20.49 -0.18 -22.04
CA LEU A 19 21.20 -0.57 -20.83
C LEU A 19 20.96 -2.05 -20.56
N GLU A 20 22.04 -2.81 -20.39
CA GLU A 20 22.02 -4.22 -20.06
C GLU A 20 22.36 -4.39 -18.58
N PHE A 21 21.56 -5.16 -17.85
CA PHE A 21 21.77 -5.46 -16.44
C PHE A 21 22.38 -6.85 -16.33
N SER A 22 23.71 -6.91 -16.28
CA SER A 22 24.43 -8.19 -16.17
C SER A 22 24.07 -8.92 -14.88
N GLN A 23 23.76 -10.22 -14.98
CA GLN A 23 23.57 -11.06 -13.80
C GLN A 23 24.87 -11.15 -13.00
N SER A 24 24.76 -10.95 -11.69
CA SER A 24 25.88 -11.09 -10.76
C SER A 24 25.38 -11.68 -9.44
N VAL A 25 26.31 -12.18 -8.61
CA VAL A 25 25.99 -12.71 -7.28
C VAL A 25 25.33 -11.64 -6.40
N ALA A 26 25.69 -10.37 -6.59
CA ALA A 26 25.05 -9.23 -5.95
C ALA A 26 24.40 -8.34 -7.02
N ASP A 27 23.08 -8.41 -7.15
CA ASP A 27 22.32 -7.74 -8.23
C ASP A 27 21.98 -6.29 -7.87
N LEU A 28 23.01 -5.48 -7.58
CA LEU A 28 22.91 -4.05 -7.31
C LEU A 28 23.51 -3.25 -8.46
N HIS A 29 22.70 -2.40 -9.09
CA HIS A 29 23.12 -1.55 -10.21
C HIS A 29 23.09 -0.09 -9.80
N LEU A 30 24.20 0.63 -10.02
CA LEU A 30 24.29 2.07 -9.78
C LEU A 30 24.35 2.84 -11.10
N ILE A 31 23.32 3.63 -11.37
CA ILE A 31 23.29 4.53 -12.53
C ILE A 31 23.66 5.93 -12.05
N TYR A 32 24.80 6.44 -12.52
CA TYR A 32 25.30 7.76 -12.16
C TYR A 32 25.62 8.60 -13.41
N GLY A 33 25.70 9.91 -13.23
CA GLY A 33 25.99 10.86 -14.30
C GLY A 33 25.83 12.29 -13.81
N ALA A 34 26.23 13.25 -14.64
CA ALA A 34 26.11 14.68 -14.33
C ALA A 34 24.64 15.10 -14.07
N ASN A 35 24.46 16.31 -13.53
CA ASN A 35 23.14 16.92 -13.50
C ASN A 35 22.56 16.97 -14.91
N GLU A 36 21.24 16.80 -15.02
CA GLU A 36 20.50 16.78 -16.30
C GLU A 36 20.84 15.64 -17.27
N ALA A 37 21.70 14.68 -16.88
CA ALA A 37 22.01 13.49 -17.69
C ALA A 37 20.81 12.51 -17.88
N GLY A 38 19.60 12.89 -17.47
CA GLY A 38 18.39 12.08 -17.67
C GLY A 38 18.08 11.05 -16.58
N LYS A 39 18.77 11.04 -15.45
CA LYS A 39 18.53 10.06 -14.35
C LYS A 39 17.07 10.04 -13.87
N SER A 40 16.50 11.21 -13.57
CA SER A 40 15.09 11.31 -13.16
C SER A 40 14.14 10.94 -14.31
N SER A 41 14.51 11.24 -15.56
CA SER A 41 13.74 10.83 -16.74
C SER A 41 13.77 9.31 -16.94
N LEU A 42 14.88 8.65 -16.58
CA LEU A 42 15.02 7.20 -16.63
C LEU A 42 14.09 6.52 -15.63
N LEU A 43 14.01 7.04 -14.40
CA LEU A 43 13.08 6.57 -13.40
C LEU A 43 11.63 6.70 -13.86
N ARG A 44 11.27 7.85 -14.47
CA ARG A 44 9.95 8.05 -15.09
C ARG A 44 9.71 7.08 -16.26
N ALA A 45 10.74 6.77 -17.06
CA ALA A 45 10.61 5.81 -18.15
C ALA A 45 10.30 4.40 -17.62
N ILE A 46 11.00 3.95 -16.57
CA ILE A 46 10.75 2.65 -15.93
C ILE A 46 9.33 2.59 -15.36
N HIS A 47 8.93 3.63 -14.61
CA HIS A 47 7.57 3.74 -14.09
C HIS A 47 6.53 3.65 -15.22
N ASN A 48 6.67 4.50 -16.23
CA ASN A 48 5.72 4.57 -17.34
C ASN A 48 5.70 3.30 -18.18
N LEU A 49 6.82 2.58 -18.28
CA LEU A 49 6.93 1.28 -18.95
C LEU A 49 6.09 0.21 -18.25
N LEU A 50 6.03 0.24 -16.91
CA LEU A 50 5.25 -0.71 -16.13
C LEU A 50 3.76 -0.38 -16.12
N TYR A 51 3.41 0.90 -15.92
CA TYR A 51 2.03 1.28 -15.60
C TYR A 51 1.31 2.11 -16.67
N GLY A 52 2.01 2.62 -17.69
CA GLY A 52 1.40 3.51 -18.69
C GLY A 52 2.14 4.84 -18.82
N ILE A 53 2.25 5.34 -20.05
CA ILE A 53 2.64 6.74 -20.27
C ILE A 53 1.38 7.60 -20.05
N PRO A 54 1.38 8.54 -19.10
CA PRO A 54 0.19 9.33 -18.78
C PRO A 54 -0.28 10.17 -19.97
N VAL A 55 -1.59 10.47 -20.00
CA VAL A 55 -2.20 11.27 -21.09
C VAL A 55 -1.50 12.63 -21.22
N ARG A 56 -1.26 13.27 -20.08
CA ARG A 56 -0.40 14.46 -19.97
C ARG A 56 1.00 13.99 -19.57
N SER A 57 1.94 14.02 -20.51
CA SER A 57 3.34 13.73 -20.24
C SER A 57 4.18 14.90 -20.75
N SER A 58 5.12 15.36 -19.94
CA SER A 58 6.10 16.40 -20.31
C SER A 58 7.38 15.83 -20.94
N ASP A 59 7.48 14.50 -21.08
CA ASP A 59 8.65 13.81 -21.63
C ASP A 59 8.65 13.78 -23.18
N ASN A 60 7.95 14.72 -23.83
CA ASN A 60 7.84 14.84 -25.29
C ASN A 60 8.65 16.01 -25.88
N PHE A 61 9.61 16.55 -25.13
CA PHE A 61 10.38 17.73 -25.54
C PHE A 61 11.32 17.47 -26.72
N LEU A 62 11.83 16.24 -26.89
CA LEU A 62 12.65 15.85 -28.04
C LEU A 62 11.85 15.04 -29.07
N HIS A 63 10.90 14.22 -28.59
CA HIS A 63 10.13 13.27 -29.41
C HIS A 63 8.64 13.56 -29.31
N SER A 64 7.95 13.64 -30.45
CA SER A 64 6.50 13.83 -30.44
C SER A 64 5.77 12.67 -29.77
N HIS A 65 4.60 12.94 -29.16
CA HIS A 65 3.84 11.93 -28.42
C HIS A 65 3.64 10.58 -29.13
N PRO A 66 3.31 10.53 -30.44
CA PRO A 66 3.13 9.25 -31.14
C PRO A 66 4.42 8.42 -31.26
N LYS A 67 5.58 9.05 -31.13
CA LYS A 67 6.89 8.39 -31.20
C LYS A 67 7.35 7.86 -29.84
N LEU A 68 6.70 8.24 -28.74
CA LEU A 68 7.13 7.82 -27.41
C LEU A 68 6.98 6.31 -27.25
N LEU A 69 8.12 5.66 -27.01
CA LEU A 69 8.26 4.22 -26.91
C LEU A 69 9.37 3.88 -25.94
N ILE A 70 9.05 3.05 -24.96
CA ILE A 70 9.96 2.53 -23.94
C ILE A 70 9.85 1.01 -23.98
N GLY A 71 10.91 0.26 -23.76
CA GLY A 71 10.88 -1.20 -23.71
C GLY A 71 11.89 -1.77 -22.74
N ALA A 72 11.68 -3.01 -22.34
CA ALA A 72 12.58 -3.78 -21.50
C ALA A 72 12.44 -5.27 -21.75
N THR A 73 13.42 -6.01 -21.27
CA THR A 73 13.29 -7.43 -20.97
C THR A 73 13.33 -7.61 -19.46
N VAL A 74 12.38 -8.38 -18.93
CA VAL A 74 12.31 -8.73 -17.52
C VAL A 74 12.20 -10.24 -17.34
N SER A 75 12.64 -10.73 -16.19
CA SER A 75 12.56 -12.14 -15.80
C SER A 75 12.05 -12.33 -14.37
N ASP A 76 11.50 -13.51 -14.08
CA ASP A 76 11.12 -13.95 -12.71
C ASP A 76 11.86 -15.21 -12.26
N GLY A 77 12.82 -15.70 -13.07
CA GLY A 77 13.60 -16.91 -12.84
C GLY A 77 13.10 -18.11 -13.64
N GLU A 78 11.80 -18.15 -13.98
CA GLU A 78 11.19 -19.21 -14.79
C GLU A 78 10.81 -18.71 -16.18
N ASN A 79 10.30 -17.48 -16.26
CA ASN A 79 9.80 -16.86 -17.46
C ASN A 79 10.55 -15.55 -17.73
N ASP A 80 10.65 -15.22 -19.02
CA ASP A 80 11.12 -13.93 -19.52
C ASP A 80 10.00 -13.22 -20.31
N LEU A 81 10.05 -11.89 -20.30
CA LEU A 81 9.13 -11.06 -21.04
C LEU A 81 9.86 -9.88 -21.64
N THR A 82 9.94 -9.85 -22.97
CA THR A 82 10.36 -8.67 -23.73
C THR A 82 9.14 -7.92 -24.21
N PHE A 83 9.04 -6.65 -23.85
CA PHE A 83 7.89 -5.82 -24.17
C PHE A 83 8.27 -4.37 -24.39
N LEU A 84 7.41 -3.67 -25.11
CA LEU A 84 7.46 -2.24 -25.30
C LEU A 84 6.15 -1.60 -24.88
N ARG A 85 6.20 -0.33 -24.50
CA ARG A 85 5.03 0.47 -24.18
C ARG A 85 5.08 1.77 -24.96
N LYS A 86 4.09 1.94 -25.83
CA LYS A 86 3.84 3.19 -26.54
C LYS A 86 2.88 4.07 -25.76
N LYS A 87 2.88 5.36 -26.07
CA LYS A 87 1.86 6.28 -25.53
C LYS A 87 0.50 6.02 -26.18
N GLY A 88 -0.55 5.94 -25.37
CA GLY A 88 -1.93 5.76 -25.83
C GLY A 88 -2.87 5.46 -24.67
N ASN A 89 -4.16 5.26 -24.96
CA ASN A 89 -5.18 4.93 -23.96
C ASN A 89 -5.54 3.43 -23.92
N ARG A 90 -5.28 2.70 -25.01
CA ARG A 90 -5.59 1.26 -25.16
C ARG A 90 -4.56 0.61 -26.08
N GLY A 91 -4.27 -0.68 -25.87
CA GLY A 91 -3.32 -1.44 -26.69
C GLY A 91 -1.92 -0.82 -26.71
N THR A 92 -1.48 -0.32 -25.56
CA THR A 92 -0.21 0.39 -25.39
C THR A 92 0.96 -0.54 -25.17
N LEU A 93 0.71 -1.71 -24.59
CA LEU A 93 1.70 -2.76 -24.38
C LEU A 93 1.88 -3.58 -25.66
N LEU A 94 3.13 -3.76 -26.06
CA LEU A 94 3.53 -4.41 -27.29
C LEU A 94 4.58 -5.49 -27.02
N ASP A 95 4.65 -6.51 -27.87
CA ASP A 95 5.75 -7.47 -27.89
C ASP A 95 6.97 -6.95 -28.67
N ALA A 96 8.02 -7.77 -28.78
CA ALA A 96 9.25 -7.43 -29.50
C ALA A 96 9.04 -7.10 -30.99
N ASP A 97 8.00 -7.68 -31.61
CA ASP A 97 7.60 -7.47 -33.00
C ASP A 97 6.61 -6.30 -33.17
N GLN A 98 6.32 -5.57 -32.08
CA GLN A 98 5.38 -4.46 -32.00
C GLN A 98 3.89 -4.84 -32.19
N ASN A 99 3.53 -6.09 -31.98
CA ASN A 99 2.13 -6.51 -31.92
C ASN A 99 1.55 -6.24 -30.54
N SER A 100 0.23 -6.09 -30.44
CA SER A 100 -0.44 -5.85 -29.15
C SER A 100 -0.23 -7.03 -28.21
N LEU A 101 0.23 -6.73 -27.00
CA LEU A 101 0.44 -7.70 -25.93
C LEU A 101 -0.62 -7.52 -24.85
N ASP A 102 -1.07 -8.62 -24.25
CA ASP A 102 -2.01 -8.59 -23.13
C ASP A 102 -1.34 -8.01 -21.88
N GLU A 103 -1.97 -7.02 -21.25
CA GLU A 103 -1.55 -6.41 -19.98
C GLU A 103 -1.48 -7.45 -18.85
N GLY A 104 -2.29 -8.53 -18.92
CA GLY A 104 -2.23 -9.64 -17.96
C GLY A 104 -0.85 -10.27 -17.84
N LYS A 105 -0.09 -10.34 -18.95
CA LYS A 105 1.28 -10.89 -18.95
C LYS A 105 2.22 -10.03 -18.12
N LEU A 106 2.22 -8.71 -18.30
CA LEU A 106 3.07 -7.82 -17.51
C LEU A 106 2.63 -7.74 -16.04
N LYS A 107 1.31 -7.75 -15.79
CA LYS A 107 0.76 -7.77 -14.43
C LYS A 107 1.21 -8.99 -13.63
N ALA A 108 1.34 -10.16 -14.27
CA ALA A 108 1.86 -11.35 -13.62
C ALA A 108 3.27 -11.15 -13.05
N PHE A 109 4.14 -10.44 -13.77
CA PHE A 109 5.48 -10.08 -13.29
C PHE A 109 5.44 -9.02 -12.16
N CYS A 110 4.50 -8.07 -12.23
CA CYS A 110 4.37 -7.03 -11.21
C CYS A 110 3.73 -7.55 -9.90
N GLY A 111 2.94 -8.63 -9.96
CA GLY A 111 2.24 -9.18 -8.81
C GLY A 111 1.27 -8.17 -8.19
N SER A 112 1.37 -7.97 -6.87
CA SER A 112 0.56 -7.01 -6.10
C SER A 112 1.06 -5.55 -6.18
N VAL A 113 2.18 -5.30 -6.86
CA VAL A 113 2.79 -3.96 -6.96
C VAL A 113 2.02 -3.12 -7.97
N ASN A 114 1.13 -2.27 -7.48
CA ASN A 114 0.42 -1.28 -8.28
C ASN A 114 1.24 0.00 -8.50
N ASP A 115 0.70 0.90 -9.32
CA ASP A 115 1.31 2.19 -9.71
C ASP A 115 1.67 3.07 -8.50
N GLU A 116 0.71 3.23 -7.60
CA GLU A 116 0.86 4.02 -6.38
C GLU A 116 1.93 3.44 -5.46
N PHE A 117 1.91 2.12 -5.26
CA PHE A 117 2.85 1.41 -4.42
C PHE A 117 4.27 1.50 -4.99
N PHE A 118 4.43 1.30 -6.29
CA PHE A 118 5.72 1.46 -6.96
C PHE A 118 6.27 2.87 -6.74
N THR A 119 5.45 3.90 -6.93
CA THR A 119 5.88 5.30 -6.78
C THR A 119 6.39 5.60 -5.36
N HIS A 120 5.71 5.10 -4.34
CA HIS A 120 6.08 5.38 -2.95
C HIS A 120 7.25 4.53 -2.44
N MET A 121 7.38 3.28 -2.88
CA MET A 121 8.39 2.35 -2.34
C MET A 121 9.62 2.16 -3.21
N PHE A 122 9.48 2.20 -4.54
CA PHE A 122 10.55 1.91 -5.49
C PHE A 122 10.94 3.15 -6.34
N GLY A 123 9.97 4.02 -6.61
CA GLY A 123 10.06 5.21 -7.45
C GLY A 123 10.48 6.48 -6.72
N LEU A 124 11.32 6.38 -5.69
CA LEU A 124 11.74 7.52 -4.87
C LEU A 124 12.46 8.57 -5.72
N SER A 125 11.78 9.69 -5.93
CA SER A 125 12.28 10.87 -6.62
C SER A 125 12.58 11.97 -5.62
N THR A 126 13.31 13.00 -6.04
CA THR A 126 13.56 14.17 -5.17
C THR A 126 12.27 14.84 -4.72
N ASP A 127 11.26 14.90 -5.59
CA ASP A 127 9.97 15.52 -5.26
C ASP A 127 9.15 14.64 -4.32
N SER A 128 9.06 13.33 -4.58
CA SER A 128 8.34 12.42 -3.67
C SER A 128 9.00 12.31 -2.29
N LEU A 129 10.33 12.44 -2.20
CA LEU A 129 11.03 12.54 -0.92
C LEU A 129 10.68 13.82 -0.14
N ARG A 130 10.55 14.96 -0.83
CA ARG A 130 10.13 16.21 -0.19
C ARG A 130 8.67 16.16 0.26
N GLU A 131 7.79 15.62 -0.58
CA GLU A 131 6.38 15.43 -0.24
C GLU A 131 6.22 14.48 0.96
N GLY A 132 6.94 13.35 0.95
CA GLY A 132 6.99 12.42 2.08
C GLY A 132 7.49 13.08 3.36
N ALA A 133 8.53 13.91 3.28
CA ALA A 133 9.03 14.67 4.43
C ALA A 133 8.00 15.69 4.94
N ALA A 134 7.29 16.38 4.05
CA ALA A 134 6.24 17.32 4.43
C ALA A 134 5.07 16.61 5.15
N ARG A 135 4.65 15.43 4.65
CA ARG A 135 3.63 14.58 5.29
C ARG A 135 4.06 14.05 6.66
N LEU A 136 5.35 13.71 6.83
CA LEU A 136 5.90 13.36 8.14
C LEU A 136 5.82 14.51 9.13
N LEU A 137 6.14 15.73 8.67
CA LEU A 137 6.15 16.93 9.50
C LEU A 137 4.73 17.44 9.83
N SER A 138 3.73 17.19 8.97
CA SER A 138 2.34 17.59 9.21
C SER A 138 1.61 16.74 10.25
N GLY A 139 2.22 15.66 10.75
CA GLY A 139 1.60 14.80 11.74
C GLY A 139 0.49 13.91 11.19
N GLU A 140 0.32 13.83 9.86
CA GLU A 140 -0.48 12.81 9.16
C GLU A 140 0.28 11.46 9.15
N GLY A 141 0.86 11.12 10.29
CA GLY A 141 1.84 10.06 10.54
C GLY A 141 1.26 8.66 10.50
N GLU A 142 0.59 8.30 9.41
CA GLU A 142 0.32 6.91 9.02
C GLU A 142 1.42 6.36 8.10
N LEU A 143 2.62 6.95 8.10
CA LEU A 143 3.73 6.40 7.32
C LEU A 143 4.19 5.04 7.84
N GLY A 144 4.07 4.77 9.14
CA GLY A 144 4.33 3.43 9.68
C GLY A 144 3.35 2.39 9.13
N THR A 145 2.06 2.75 9.03
CA THR A 145 1.00 1.92 8.47
C THR A 145 1.15 1.80 6.96
N LEU A 146 1.37 2.87 6.20
CA LEU A 146 1.56 2.84 4.73
C LEU A 146 2.84 2.08 4.30
N LEU A 147 3.95 2.24 5.02
CA LEU A 147 5.21 1.55 4.74
C LEU A 147 5.10 0.03 5.01
N PHE A 148 4.28 -0.38 5.99
CA PHE A 148 4.04 -1.79 6.34
C PHE A 148 2.84 -2.44 5.63
N SER A 149 1.76 -1.71 5.36
CA SER A 149 0.55 -2.22 4.71
C SER A 149 0.80 -2.51 3.24
N ALA A 150 1.63 -1.69 2.60
CA ALA A 150 1.87 -1.76 1.18
C ALA A 150 3.04 -2.71 0.82
N SER A 151 4.04 -2.88 1.69
CA SER A 151 5.24 -3.71 1.44
C SER A 151 4.99 -5.22 1.35
N LEU A 152 3.81 -5.70 1.74
CA LEU A 152 3.50 -7.14 1.80
C LEU A 152 2.33 -7.59 0.91
N GLY A 153 1.84 -6.76 -0.01
CA GLY A 153 0.85 -7.20 -1.00
C GLY A 153 -0.50 -7.60 -0.38
N GLY A 154 -0.95 -6.84 0.62
CA GLY A 154 -2.12 -7.13 1.45
C GLY A 154 -1.68 -7.64 2.82
N SER A 155 -1.52 -6.73 3.79
CA SER A 155 -1.06 -7.11 5.14
C SER A 155 -2.23 -7.43 6.08
N PRO A 156 -2.08 -8.43 6.97
CA PRO A 156 -3.03 -8.77 8.03
C PRO A 156 -3.31 -7.66 9.05
N ILE A 157 -2.61 -6.53 9.00
CA ILE A 157 -2.81 -5.40 9.91
C ILE A 157 -4.13 -4.70 9.65
N ASP A 158 -4.49 -4.44 8.38
CA ASP A 158 -5.78 -3.80 8.07
C ASP A 158 -6.93 -4.72 8.46
N THR A 159 -6.80 -6.02 8.20
CA THR A 159 -7.77 -7.02 8.69
C THR A 159 -7.78 -7.15 10.22
N ALA A 160 -6.65 -6.94 10.89
CA ALA A 160 -6.58 -6.95 12.35
C ALA A 160 -7.20 -5.68 12.94
N LEU A 161 -7.02 -4.52 12.30
CA LEU A 161 -7.66 -3.26 12.65
C LEU A 161 -9.18 -3.36 12.46
N GLU A 162 -9.64 -3.82 11.29
CA GLU A 162 -11.07 -4.07 11.04
C GLU A 162 -11.66 -5.06 12.05
N LYS A 163 -10.91 -6.12 12.40
CA LYS A 163 -11.34 -7.09 13.41
C LYS A 163 -11.42 -6.47 14.79
N LEU A 164 -10.42 -5.70 15.21
CA LEU A 164 -10.39 -5.00 16.49
C LEU A 164 -11.50 -3.93 16.58
N GLU A 165 -11.75 -3.20 15.49
CA GLU A 165 -12.87 -2.24 15.41
C GLU A 165 -14.22 -2.94 15.47
N SER A 166 -14.38 -4.06 14.78
CA SER A 166 -15.59 -4.89 14.84
C SER A 166 -15.82 -5.43 16.25
N GLU A 167 -14.78 -5.97 16.91
CA GLU A 167 -14.86 -6.45 18.30
C GLU A 167 -15.17 -5.30 19.27
N ALA A 168 -14.52 -4.15 19.11
CA ALA A 168 -14.79 -2.97 19.93
C ALA A 168 -16.24 -2.48 19.77
N ASN A 169 -16.75 -2.42 18.54
CA ASN A 169 -18.14 -2.07 18.26
C ASN A 169 -19.12 -3.11 18.81
N GLN A 170 -18.75 -4.40 18.83
CA GLN A 170 -19.57 -5.44 19.46
C GLN A 170 -19.65 -5.29 20.99
N LEU A 171 -18.55 -4.88 21.60
CA LEU A 171 -18.47 -4.67 23.05
C LEU A 171 -19.20 -3.40 23.48
N PHE A 172 -18.99 -2.29 22.74
CA PHE A 172 -19.53 -0.97 23.07
C PHE A 172 -19.55 -0.02 21.86
N ALA A 173 -20.66 0.04 21.13
CA ALA A 173 -20.88 0.98 20.00
C ALA A 173 -21.48 2.35 20.43
N GLY A 174 -21.21 2.80 21.66
CA GLY A 174 -21.78 4.04 22.20
C GLY A 174 -23.32 4.04 22.21
N ASN A 175 -23.94 5.05 21.59
CA ASN A 175 -25.41 5.21 21.52
C ASN A 175 -26.11 4.31 20.47
N GLY A 176 -25.35 3.51 19.71
CA GLY A 176 -25.88 2.58 18.73
C GLY A 176 -26.61 1.40 19.38
N ARG A 177 -27.82 1.08 18.90
CA ARG A 177 -28.71 0.07 19.52
C ARG A 177 -28.28 -1.39 19.34
N GLN A 178 -27.28 -1.70 18.52
CA GLN A 178 -27.10 -3.08 18.02
C GLN A 178 -25.98 -3.93 18.61
N ALA A 179 -25.02 -3.39 19.36
CA ALA A 179 -24.11 -4.24 20.13
C ALA A 179 -23.51 -3.48 21.32
N ASN A 180 -23.97 -3.84 22.51
CA ASN A 180 -23.68 -3.14 23.76
C ASN A 180 -23.58 -4.15 24.91
N THR A 181 -22.84 -5.23 24.67
CA THR A 181 -22.69 -6.37 25.59
C THR A 181 -22.20 -5.91 26.96
N ILE A 182 -21.29 -4.93 27.00
CA ILE A 182 -20.81 -4.32 28.24
C ILE A 182 -21.91 -3.52 28.97
N VAL A 183 -22.76 -2.80 28.24
CA VAL A 183 -23.86 -2.02 28.85
C VAL A 183 -24.89 -2.96 29.49
N ILE A 184 -25.22 -4.06 28.82
CA ILE A 184 -26.14 -5.08 29.34
C ILE A 184 -25.54 -5.73 30.59
N ALA A 185 -24.29 -6.18 30.53
CA ALA A 185 -23.61 -6.78 31.67
C ALA A 185 -23.49 -5.80 32.86
N SER A 186 -23.20 -4.52 32.59
CA SER A 186 -23.12 -3.48 33.63
C SER A 186 -24.46 -3.22 34.30
N LYS A 187 -25.57 -3.25 33.56
CA LYS A 187 -26.91 -3.14 34.14
C LYS A 187 -27.25 -4.33 35.03
N ALA A 188 -27.05 -5.54 34.52
CA ALA A 188 -27.31 -6.77 35.29
C ALA A 188 -26.46 -6.83 36.56
N PHE A 189 -25.18 -6.45 36.49
CA PHE A 189 -24.31 -6.36 37.66
C PHE A 189 -24.87 -5.42 38.74
N LYS A 190 -25.35 -4.23 38.35
CA LYS A 190 -25.95 -3.28 39.30
C LYS A 190 -27.26 -3.78 39.91
N GLU A 191 -28.07 -4.51 39.15
CA GLU A 191 -29.29 -5.13 39.66
C GLU A 191 -28.96 -6.21 40.70
N PHE A 192 -28.03 -7.13 40.39
CA PHE A 192 -27.60 -8.16 41.34
C PHE A 192 -26.90 -7.58 42.57
N GLU A 193 -26.14 -6.49 42.42
CA GLU A 193 -25.54 -5.79 43.55
C GLU A 193 -26.62 -5.19 44.47
N LYS A 194 -27.70 -4.64 43.90
CA LYS A 194 -28.84 -4.12 44.66
C LYS A 194 -29.58 -5.24 45.39
N GLU A 195 -29.89 -6.33 44.68
CA GLU A 195 -30.56 -7.50 45.25
C GLU A 195 -29.72 -8.13 46.38
N SER A 196 -28.40 -8.26 46.18
CA SER A 196 -27.48 -8.75 47.21
C SER A 196 -27.51 -7.86 48.45
N ARG A 197 -27.52 -6.52 48.29
CA ARG A 197 -27.64 -5.59 49.43
C ARG A 197 -28.97 -5.72 50.15
N GLU A 198 -30.09 -5.89 49.44
CA GLU A 198 -31.43 -6.04 50.01
C GLU A 198 -31.59 -7.36 50.77
N LEU A 199 -31.03 -8.47 50.25
CA LEU A 199 -31.05 -9.78 50.89
C LEU A 199 -30.01 -9.89 52.02
N SER A 200 -28.98 -9.05 52.01
CA SER A 200 -27.98 -9.01 53.07
C SER A 200 -28.52 -8.33 54.32
N THR A 201 -28.48 -9.02 55.45
CA THR A 201 -28.74 -8.41 56.75
C THR A 201 -27.42 -7.99 57.37
N THR A 202 -27.32 -6.74 57.81
CA THR A 202 -26.12 -6.27 58.52
C THR A 202 -26.00 -6.96 59.88
N ALA A 203 -24.77 -7.22 60.32
CA ALA A 203 -24.51 -7.89 61.60
C ALA A 203 -25.21 -7.19 62.78
N ASN A 204 -25.34 -5.85 62.74
CA ASN A 204 -26.07 -5.10 63.75
C ASN A 204 -27.58 -5.34 63.71
N ALA A 205 -28.20 -5.39 62.53
CA ALA A 205 -29.62 -5.69 62.39
C ALA A 205 -29.94 -7.12 62.86
N TRP A 206 -29.07 -8.09 62.52
CA TRP A 206 -29.18 -9.48 62.98
C TRP A 206 -29.09 -9.58 64.51
N ASN A 207 -28.09 -8.96 65.13
CA ASN A 207 -27.91 -8.97 66.58
C ASN A 207 -29.08 -8.29 67.32
N THR A 208 -29.70 -7.27 66.71
CA THR A 208 -30.86 -6.57 67.28
C THR A 208 -32.10 -7.46 67.24
N LEU A 209 -32.35 -8.14 66.10
CA LEU A 209 -33.43 -9.12 65.97
C LEU A 209 -33.26 -10.29 66.94
N GLN A 210 -32.02 -10.79 67.12
CA GLN A 210 -31.74 -11.89 68.04
C GLN A 210 -31.98 -11.49 69.51
N LYS A 211 -31.64 -10.25 69.90
CA LYS A 211 -31.95 -9.72 71.23
C LYS A 211 -33.46 -9.53 71.46
N ALA A 212 -34.22 -9.16 70.43
CA ALA A 212 -35.66 -8.99 70.51
C ALA A 212 -36.42 -10.32 70.66
N ILE A 213 -35.87 -11.43 70.16
CA ILE A 213 -36.43 -12.78 70.33
C ILE A 213 -36.08 -13.37 71.71
N ALA A 214 -35.00 -12.91 72.34
CA ALA A 214 -34.54 -13.39 73.64
C ALA A 214 -35.15 -12.64 74.85
N ALA A 215 -36.01 -11.64 74.61
CA ALA A 215 -36.75 -10.87 75.61
C ALA A 215 -38.22 -11.34 75.67
#